data_AF-A0A7W1ELB9-F1
#
_entry.id   AF-A0A7W1ELB9-F1
#
_cell.length_a   1.000
_cell.length_b   1.000
_cell.length_c   1.000
_cell.angle_alpha   90.00
_cell.angle_beta   90.00
_cell.angle_gamma   90.00
#
_symmetry.space_group_name_H-M   'P 1'
#
loop_
_entity.id
_entity.type
_entity.pdbx_description
1 polymer ?
#
loop_
_entity_poly.entity_id
_entity_poly.type
_entity_poly.pdbx_seq_one_letter_code
_entity_poly.pdbx_strand_id
1 'polypeptide(L)'
;MTVTTVQIIGDQINNAYGRAHRAWEARDTAKYKELAVMQANRGAVALELNIDGTARLSVRMEEMLAFLPSLVPAIQEATDVPICFDNPSVV
;
A
#
# COMPACT_ATOMS: atom_id res chain seq x y z
N MET A 1 -2.79 -27.50 22.43
CA MET A 1 -3.66 -26.36 22.03
C MET A 1 -2.89 -25.55 21.00
N THR A 2 -3.35 -25.52 19.76
CA THR A 2 -2.83 -24.58 18.77
C THR A 2 -3.45 -23.22 19.08
N VAL A 3 -2.65 -22.28 19.58
CA VAL A 3 -3.07 -20.89 19.68
C VAL A 3 -3.09 -20.36 18.25
N THR A 4 -4.26 -20.04 17.72
CA THR A 4 -4.37 -19.30 16.47
C THR A 4 -3.96 -17.86 16.76
N THR A 5 -2.73 -17.51 16.39
CA THR A 5 -2.24 -16.14 16.50
C THR A 5 -3.00 -15.26 15.52
N VAL A 6 -3.49 -14.10 15.99
CA VAL A 6 -4.11 -13.10 15.12
C VAL A 6 -3.09 -12.63 14.09
N GLN A 7 -3.46 -12.69 12.82
CA GLN A 7 -2.66 -12.16 11.72
C GLN A 7 -3.02 -10.70 11.46
N ILE A 8 -2.01 -9.84 11.34
CA ILE A 8 -2.18 -8.38 11.18
C ILE A 8 -1.84 -7.99 9.75
N ILE A 9 -2.76 -7.29 9.08
CA ILE A 9 -2.52 -6.67 7.77
C ILE A 9 -2.28 -5.17 8.00
N GLY A 10 -1.22 -4.63 7.42
CA GLY A 10 -0.89 -3.21 7.52
C GLY A 10 -1.66 -2.37 6.48
N ASP A 11 -2.39 -1.35 6.92
CA ASP A 11 -3.30 -0.51 6.12
C ASP A 11 -2.71 0.89 5.80
N GLN A 12 -1.49 1.22 6.23
CA GLN A 12 -0.96 2.59 6.05
C GLN A 12 -0.53 2.93 4.61
N ILE A 13 -0.64 2.00 3.66
CA ILE A 13 -0.45 2.25 2.22
C ILE A 13 -1.84 2.42 1.57
N ASN A 14 -2.58 3.38 2.10
CA ASN A 14 -3.93 3.72 1.66
C ASN A 14 -4.07 5.26 1.54
N ASN A 15 -4.56 5.74 0.39
CA ASN A 15 -4.73 7.17 0.12
C ASN A 15 -5.63 7.92 1.13
N ALA A 16 -6.43 7.20 1.93
CA ALA A 16 -7.15 7.79 3.06
C ALA A 16 -6.23 8.33 4.17
N TYR A 17 -4.98 7.84 4.24
CA TYR A 17 -3.98 8.29 5.21
C TYR A 17 -3.02 9.31 4.62
N GLY A 18 -2.77 10.38 5.38
CA GLY A 18 -2.01 11.54 4.89
C GLY A 18 -0.58 11.25 4.41
N ARG A 19 0.07 10.15 4.83
CA ARG A 19 1.42 9.79 4.33
C ARG A 19 1.36 9.21 2.92
N ALA A 20 0.49 8.23 2.69
CA ALA A 20 0.27 7.64 1.37
C ALA A 20 -0.35 8.66 0.40
N HIS A 21 -1.30 9.48 0.86
CA HIS A 21 -1.85 10.60 0.07
C HIS A 21 -0.73 11.48 -0.50
N ARG A 22 0.18 11.99 0.35
CA ARG A 22 1.28 12.85 -0.11
C ARG A 22 2.25 12.12 -1.04
N ALA A 23 2.51 10.84 -0.77
CA ALA A 23 3.33 10.01 -1.63
C ALA A 23 2.68 9.81 -3.01
N TRP A 24 1.36 9.65 -3.07
CA TRP A 24 0.60 9.61 -4.31
C TRP A 24 0.73 10.91 -5.09
N GLU A 25 0.45 12.07 -4.47
CA GLU A 25 0.52 13.38 -5.15
C GLU A 25 1.90 13.65 -5.77
N ALA A 26 2.97 13.22 -5.11
CA ALA A 26 4.33 13.35 -5.59
C ALA A 26 4.82 12.18 -6.47
N ARG A 27 4.02 11.12 -6.65
CA ARG A 27 4.42 9.84 -7.26
C ARG A 27 5.71 9.27 -6.64
N ASP A 28 5.86 9.45 -5.33
CA ASP A 28 7.07 9.16 -4.57
C ASP A 28 7.10 7.70 -4.09
N THR A 29 7.71 6.84 -4.90
CA THR A 29 7.88 5.42 -4.57
C THR A 29 8.77 5.20 -3.34
N ALA A 30 9.71 6.10 -3.04
CA ALA A 30 10.56 5.97 -1.85
C ALA A 30 9.75 6.11 -0.56
N LYS A 31 8.76 7.00 -0.54
CA LYS A 31 7.84 7.12 0.60
C LYS A 31 6.97 5.89 0.79
N TYR A 32 6.55 5.24 -0.30
CA TYR A 32 5.87 3.94 -0.20
C TYR A 32 6.79 2.83 0.32
N LYS A 33 8.06 2.79 -0.08
CA LYS A 33 9.07 1.88 0.49
C LYS A 33 9.20 2.07 2.01
N GLU A 34 9.30 3.32 2.47
CA GLU A 34 9.37 3.64 3.90
C GLU A 34 8.14 3.15 4.67
N LEU A 35 6.93 3.31 4.09
CA LEU A 35 5.69 2.82 4.69
C LEU A 35 5.64 1.29 4.74
N ALA A 36 6.11 0.60 3.69
CA ALA A 36 6.17 -0.85 3.64
C ALA A 36 7.11 -1.42 4.72
N VAL A 37 8.35 -0.93 4.78
CA VAL A 37 9.36 -1.33 5.79
C VAL A 37 8.84 -1.08 7.21
N MET A 38 8.24 0.08 7.44
CA MET A 38 7.72 0.46 8.75
C MET A 38 6.65 -0.51 9.25
N GLN A 39 5.75 -0.96 8.37
CA GLN A 39 4.67 -1.88 8.72
C GLN A 39 5.17 -3.32 8.86
N ALA A 40 6.04 -3.77 7.95
CA ALA A 40 6.69 -5.08 8.03
C ALA A 40 7.46 -5.26 9.35
N ASN A 41 8.26 -4.25 9.73
CA ASN A 41 9.02 -4.24 10.99
C ASN A 41 8.14 -4.25 12.26
N ARG A 42 6.84 -3.95 12.13
CA ARG A 42 5.86 -3.99 13.22
C ARG A 42 5.07 -5.29 13.28
N GLY A 43 5.38 -6.26 12.41
CA GLY A 43 4.77 -7.59 12.41
C GLY A 43 3.55 -7.73 11.50
N ALA A 44 3.36 -6.83 10.53
CA ALA A 44 2.37 -7.04 9.49
C ALA A 44 2.73 -8.29 8.67
N VAL A 45 1.77 -9.20 8.48
CA VAL A 45 1.94 -10.42 7.68
C VAL A 45 1.58 -10.20 6.21
N ALA A 46 0.89 -9.10 5.91
CA ALA A 46 0.62 -8.59 4.57
C ALA A 46 0.48 -7.07 4.63
N LEU A 47 0.65 -6.40 3.50
CA LEU A 47 0.44 -4.97 3.34
C LEU A 47 -0.74 -4.74 2.42
N GLU A 48 -1.79 -4.11 2.92
CA GLU A 48 -2.83 -3.58 2.05
C GLU A 48 -2.24 -2.51 1.14
N LEU A 49 -2.63 -2.53 -0.13
CA LEU A 49 -2.35 -1.48 -1.10
C LEU A 49 -3.66 -0.93 -1.66
N ASN A 50 -3.97 0.31 -1.31
CA ASN A 50 -5.11 1.06 -1.84
C ASN A 50 -4.67 2.47 -2.27
N ILE A 51 -4.38 2.62 -3.55
CA ILE A 51 -4.07 3.92 -4.17
C ILE A 51 -5.26 4.52 -4.94
N ASP A 52 -6.49 4.15 -4.57
CA ASP A 52 -7.70 4.65 -5.23
C ASP A 52 -8.11 6.05 -4.74
N GLY A 53 -9.19 6.57 -5.31
CA GLY A 53 -9.78 7.85 -4.91
C GLY A 53 -10.41 7.80 -3.52
N THR A 54 -10.41 8.95 -2.85
CA THR A 54 -11.14 9.17 -1.59
C THR A 54 -12.06 10.38 -1.72
N ALA A 55 -12.88 10.65 -0.71
CA ALA A 55 -13.70 11.88 -0.67
C ALA A 55 -12.88 13.18 -0.77
N ARG A 56 -11.56 13.14 -0.50
CA ARG A 56 -10.66 14.29 -0.52
C ARG A 56 -9.59 14.23 -1.61
N LEU A 57 -9.53 13.13 -2.36
CA LEU A 57 -8.53 12.90 -3.39
C LEU A 57 -9.20 12.22 -4.59
N SER A 58 -9.30 12.93 -5.71
CA SER A 58 -9.75 12.31 -6.95
C SER A 58 -8.59 11.57 -7.60
N VAL A 59 -8.75 10.28 -7.86
CA VAL A 59 -7.82 9.46 -8.62
C VAL A 59 -8.55 8.90 -9.83
N ARG A 60 -7.99 9.12 -11.04
CA ARG A 60 -8.54 8.47 -12.23
C ARG A 60 -7.99 7.05 -12.34
N MET A 61 -8.82 6.13 -12.81
CA MET A 61 -8.44 4.72 -13.01
C MET A 61 -7.12 4.59 -13.78
N GLU A 62 -7.01 5.28 -14.91
CA GLU A 62 -5.85 5.25 -15.79
C GLU A 62 -4.58 5.70 -15.08
N GLU A 63 -4.67 6.70 -14.19
CA GLU A 63 -3.53 7.20 -13.43
C GLU A 63 -3.08 6.20 -12.37
N MET A 64 -4.04 5.56 -11.70
CA MET A 64 -3.80 4.51 -10.71
C MET A 64 -3.09 3.32 -11.37
N LEU A 65 -3.67 2.81 -12.46
CA LEU A 65 -3.12 1.69 -13.22
C LEU A 65 -1.74 2.02 -13.80
N ALA A 66 -1.52 3.24 -14.28
CA ALA A 66 -0.22 3.66 -14.81
C ALA A 66 0.88 3.73 -13.73
N PHE A 67 0.52 3.92 -12.46
CA PHE A 67 1.50 4.00 -11.38
C PHE A 67 1.88 2.64 -10.79
N LEU A 68 0.97 1.65 -10.81
CA LEU A 68 1.19 0.31 -10.26
C LEU A 68 2.50 -0.36 -10.74
N PRO A 69 2.89 -0.30 -12.03
CA PRO A 69 4.14 -0.91 -12.50
C PRO A 69 5.42 -0.34 -11.87
N SER A 70 5.37 0.90 -11.36
CA SER A 70 6.50 1.50 -10.62
C SER A 70 6.38 1.25 -9.12
N LEU A 71 5.15 1.27 -8.59
CA LEU A 71 4.89 1.16 -7.17
C LEU A 71 5.04 -0.26 -6.63
N VAL A 72 4.46 -1.25 -7.30
CA VAL A 72 4.46 -2.64 -6.82
C VAL A 72 5.88 -3.20 -6.68
N PRO A 73 6.78 -3.07 -7.69
CA PRO A 73 8.16 -3.52 -7.53
C PRO A 73 8.90 -2.75 -6.43
N ALA A 74 8.63 -1.45 -6.27
CA ALA A 74 9.25 -0.66 -5.21
C ALA A 74 8.89 -1.19 -3.82
N ILE A 75 7.62 -1.51 -3.56
CA ILE A 75 7.18 -2.10 -2.30
C ILE A 75 7.83 -3.48 -2.08
N GLN A 76 7.84 -4.34 -3.10
CA GLN A 76 8.43 -5.69 -3.04
C GLN A 76 9.96 -5.67 -2.85
N GLU A 77 10.66 -4.67 -3.36
CA GLU A 77 12.10 -4.48 -3.11
C GLU A 77 12.38 -4.10 -1.64
N ALA A 78 11.41 -3.44 -0.98
CA ALA A 78 11.59 -2.93 0.37
C ALA A 78 11.29 -3.98 1.47
N THR A 79 10.52 -5.02 1.15
CA THR A 79 10.12 -6.05 2.11
C THR A 79 9.60 -7.32 1.41
N ASP A 80 9.83 -8.47 2.02
CA ASP A 80 9.29 -9.77 1.58
C ASP A 80 7.82 -9.99 1.97
N VAL A 81 7.20 -9.03 2.69
CA VAL A 81 5.79 -9.13 3.11
C VAL A 81 4.86 -9.00 1.88
N PRO A 82 3.92 -9.94 1.68
CA PRO A 82 3.04 -9.93 0.51
C PRO A 82 2.09 -8.72 0.49
N ILE A 83 1.71 -8.31 -0.72
CA ILE A 83 0.72 -7.25 -0.95
C ILE A 83 -0.69 -7.85 -0.99
N CYS A 84 -1.61 -7.26 -0.25
CA CYS A 84 -3.05 -7.46 -0.33
C CYS A 84 -3.63 -6.29 -1.14
N PHE A 85 -4.00 -6.52 -2.39
CA PHE A 85 -4.58 -5.46 -3.23
C PHE A 85 -5.99 -5.13 -2.77
N ASP A 86 -6.21 -3.88 -2.35
CA ASP A 86 -7.52 -3.31 -2.04
C ASP A 86 -7.82 -2.17 -3.02
N ASN A 87 -7.94 -2.55 -4.30
CA ASN A 87 -8.35 -1.64 -5.34
C ASN A 87 -9.55 -2.26 -6.05
N PRO A 88 -10.78 -1.71 -5.91
CA PRO A 88 -12.01 -2.31 -6.42
C PRO A 88 -12.04 -2.48 -7.95
N SER A 89 -11.07 -1.90 -8.66
CA SER A 89 -10.99 -1.89 -10.11
C SER A 89 -9.76 -2.59 -10.68
N VAL A 90 -8.92 -3.20 -9.83
CA VAL A 90 -7.84 -4.09 -10.26
C VAL A 90 -8.44 -5.50 -10.31
N VAL A 91 -8.81 -5.94 -11.52
CA VAL A 91 -9.37 -7.26 -11.85
C VAL A 91 -8.52 -7.95 -12.91
#